data_AF-A0A6L5YLD6-F1
#
_entry.id   AF-A0A6L5YLD6-F1
#
_cell.length_a   1.000
_cell.length_b   1.000
_cell.length_c   1.000
_cell.angle_alpha   90.00
_cell.angle_beta   90.00
_cell.angle_gamma   90.00
#
_symmetry.space_group_name_H-M   'P 1'
#
loop_
_entity.id
_entity.type
_entity.pdbx_description
1 polymer ?
#
loop_
_entity_poly.entity_id
_entity_poly.type
_entity_poly.pdbx_seq_one_letter_code
_entity_poly.pdbx_strand_id
1 'polypeptide(L)'
;MESMRDINRVMEREIAKGSCPLKLDHIEFGDYSYQEITSKEKLLEVLSYLLRIGDFKQYAGKTILNNVYMDLRGKKPVFKRTKTAMERNNIFATIRRYAKKLKPQYNGDVYLETVRCYFDIPQENLEKYRYTYQGNETYAFLMSDKYIMALYTHCLVARKEAAMQDMQVEGLKEKEYGMVKLKNVGEVLFQALLLDNVKVDGNKIYTELYAIYHYIK
;
A
#
# COMPACT_ATOMS: atom_id res chain seq x y z
N MET A 1 2.56 0.22 -18.28
CA MET A 1 3.32 -0.23 -17.09
C MET A 1 4.70 -0.58 -17.60
N GLU A 2 5.76 -0.06 -16.98
CA GLU A 2 7.14 -0.43 -17.36
C GLU A 2 7.30 -1.95 -17.21
N SER A 3 8.15 -2.56 -18.04
CA SER A 3 8.42 -4.00 -17.94
C SER A 3 9.04 -4.31 -16.57
N MET A 4 8.66 -5.43 -15.95
CA MET A 4 9.31 -5.88 -14.70
C MET A 4 10.82 -6.02 -14.85
N ARG A 5 11.31 -6.31 -16.07
CA ARG A 5 12.74 -6.31 -16.38
C ARG A 5 13.37 -4.93 -16.19
N ASP A 6 12.71 -3.87 -16.64
CA ASP A 6 13.22 -2.50 -16.51
C ASP A 6 13.12 -2.02 -15.07
N ILE A 7 12.03 -2.35 -14.36
CA ILE A 7 11.86 -2.09 -12.93
C ILE A 7 13.00 -2.74 -12.12
N ASN A 8 13.31 -4.02 -12.37
CA ASN A 8 14.42 -4.71 -11.71
C ASN A 8 15.77 -4.04 -11.97
N ARG A 9 16.04 -3.62 -13.22
CA ARG A 9 17.27 -2.89 -13.57
C ARG A 9 17.36 -1.54 -12.87
N VAL A 10 16.24 -0.85 -12.68
CA VAL A 10 16.20 0.39 -11.88
C VAL A 10 16.54 0.07 -10.44
N MET A 11 15.95 -0.98 -9.85
CA MET A 11 16.24 -1.38 -8.47
C MET A 11 17.72 -1.70 -8.26
N GLU A 12 18.35 -2.50 -9.13
CA GLU A 12 19.79 -2.82 -9.07
C GLU A 12 20.66 -1.56 -9.10
N ARG A 13 20.34 -0.61 -9.99
CA ARG A 13 21.08 0.67 -10.09
C ARG A 13 20.91 1.53 -8.85
N GLU A 14 19.73 1.56 -8.26
CA GLU A 14 19.47 2.37 -7.07
C GLU A 14 20.07 1.71 -5.81
N ILE A 15 20.19 0.38 -5.76
CA ILE A 15 20.99 -0.33 -4.75
C ILE A 15 22.46 0.04 -4.87
N ALA A 16 23.02 0.04 -6.09
CA ALA A 16 24.40 0.46 -6.31
C ALA A 16 24.67 1.93 -5.91
N LYS A 17 23.63 2.76 -5.83
CA LYS A 17 23.69 4.15 -5.33
C LYS A 17 23.42 4.28 -3.82
N GLY A 18 23.27 3.16 -3.11
CA GLY A 18 23.10 3.13 -1.65
C GLY A 18 21.66 2.94 -1.16
N SER A 19 20.68 2.65 -2.04
CA SER A 19 19.35 2.24 -1.57
C SER A 19 19.41 0.88 -0.87
N CYS A 20 18.64 0.73 0.21
CA CYS A 20 18.51 -0.53 0.92
C CYS A 20 17.93 -1.61 -0.01
N PRO A 21 18.56 -2.79 -0.12
CA PRO A 21 18.18 -3.84 -1.06
C PRO A 21 16.99 -4.66 -0.55
N LEU A 22 15.90 -3.99 -0.17
CA LEU A 22 14.64 -4.66 0.14
C LEU A 22 14.09 -5.30 -1.13
N LYS A 23 13.71 -6.57 -1.05
CA LYS A 23 13.09 -7.30 -2.16
C LYS A 23 11.77 -7.88 -1.70
N LEU A 24 10.71 -7.71 -2.49
CA LEU A 24 9.45 -8.38 -2.21
C LEU A 24 9.67 -9.89 -2.27
N ASP A 25 9.31 -10.57 -1.18
CA ASP A 25 9.33 -12.03 -1.08
C ASP A 25 7.96 -12.59 -1.44
N HIS A 26 6.93 -12.25 -0.66
CA HIS A 26 5.55 -12.65 -0.92
C HIS A 26 4.55 -11.61 -0.42
N ILE A 27 3.28 -11.83 -0.76
CA ILE A 27 2.15 -11.12 -0.18
C ILE A 27 1.28 -12.09 0.60
N GLU A 28 0.58 -11.59 1.61
CA GLU A 28 -0.30 -12.39 2.45
C GLU A 28 -1.67 -11.70 2.59
N PHE A 29 -2.71 -12.53 2.55
CA PHE A 29 -4.06 -12.19 2.96
C PHE A 29 -4.36 -12.88 4.28
N GLY A 30 -5.03 -12.19 5.20
CA GLY A 30 -5.56 -12.79 6.41
C GLY A 30 -7.04 -12.43 6.61
N ASP A 31 -7.62 -12.88 7.72
CA ASP A 31 -9.04 -12.66 8.04
C ASP A 31 -9.42 -11.16 8.17
N TYR A 32 -8.43 -10.30 8.38
CA TYR A 32 -8.58 -8.84 8.46
C TYR A 32 -8.44 -8.14 7.10
N SER A 33 -8.11 -8.88 6.03
CA SER A 33 -7.77 -8.32 4.73
C SER A 33 -8.93 -7.63 4.05
N TYR A 34 -10.18 -8.00 4.34
CA TYR A 34 -11.35 -7.35 3.75
C TYR A 34 -12.30 -6.82 4.81
N GLN A 35 -12.59 -5.52 4.73
CA GLN A 35 -13.50 -4.86 5.65
C GLN A 35 -14.52 -4.05 4.84
N GLU A 36 -15.80 -4.32 5.09
CA GLU A 36 -16.88 -3.55 4.46
C GLU A 36 -16.91 -2.12 5.00
N ILE A 37 -16.98 -1.15 4.11
CA ILE A 37 -17.22 0.25 4.46
C ILE A 37 -18.72 0.50 4.35
N THR A 38 -19.37 0.62 5.51
CA THR A 38 -20.84 0.68 5.63
C THR A 38 -21.42 2.09 5.65
N SER A 39 -20.56 3.12 5.54
CA SER A 39 -21.04 4.50 5.42
C SER A 39 -20.01 5.42 4.76
N LYS A 40 -20.50 6.56 4.29
CA LYS A 40 -19.67 7.64 3.77
C LYS A 40 -18.72 8.18 4.84
N GLU A 41 -19.20 8.32 6.07
CA GLU A 41 -18.43 8.82 7.20
C GLU A 41 -17.26 7.87 7.47
N LYS A 42 -17.50 6.55 7.43
CA LYS A 42 -16.46 5.54 7.59
C LYS A 42 -15.43 5.59 6.45
N LEU A 43 -15.87 5.79 5.20
CA LEU A 43 -14.95 5.99 4.07
C LEU A 43 -14.03 7.20 4.30
N LEU A 44 -14.57 8.33 4.76
CA LEU A 44 -13.78 9.54 5.02
C LEU A 44 -12.80 9.35 6.19
N GLU A 45 -13.21 8.62 7.22
CA GLU A 45 -12.35 8.26 8.34
C GLU A 45 -11.17 7.38 7.87
N VAL A 46 -11.46 6.31 7.11
CA VAL A 46 -10.44 5.42 6.54
C VAL A 46 -9.47 6.20 5.65
N LEU A 47 -9.98 7.05 4.75
CA LEU A 47 -9.12 7.88 3.90
C LEU A 47 -8.24 8.83 4.73
N SER A 48 -8.80 9.41 5.80
CA SER A 48 -8.04 10.30 6.69
C SER A 48 -6.94 9.57 7.45
N TYR A 49 -7.21 8.33 7.88
CA TYR A 49 -6.21 7.45 8.48
C TYR A 49 -5.10 7.12 7.49
N LEU A 50 -5.41 6.60 6.30
CA LEU A 50 -4.41 6.19 5.30
C LEU A 50 -3.53 7.37 4.85
N LEU A 51 -4.13 8.56 4.72
CA LEU A 51 -3.41 9.79 4.36
C LEU A 51 -2.78 10.50 5.56
N ARG A 52 -3.01 10.04 6.79
CA ARG A 52 -2.42 10.60 8.02
C ARG A 52 -2.71 12.11 8.12
N ILE A 53 -3.98 12.46 8.00
CA ILE A 53 -4.51 13.84 8.05
C ILE A 53 -5.60 13.96 9.13
N GLY A 54 -6.01 15.20 9.42
CA GLY A 54 -7.06 15.48 10.41
C GLY A 54 -6.69 14.91 11.78
N ASP A 55 -7.58 14.11 12.34
CA ASP A 55 -7.43 13.44 13.65
C ASP A 55 -6.39 12.31 13.65
N PHE A 56 -5.79 12.00 12.49
CA PHE A 56 -4.74 10.99 12.33
C PHE A 56 -3.37 11.62 12.03
N LYS A 57 -3.24 12.95 12.11
CA LYS A 57 -1.99 13.67 11.81
C LYS A 57 -0.81 13.27 12.72
N GLN A 58 -1.09 12.82 13.93
CA GLN A 58 -0.09 12.35 14.91
C GLN A 58 0.69 11.13 14.41
N TYR A 59 0.11 10.35 13.50
CA TYR A 59 0.76 9.22 12.87
C TYR A 59 1.68 9.63 11.71
N ALA A 60 1.62 10.88 11.24
CA ALA A 60 2.50 11.40 10.18
C ALA A 60 3.90 11.74 10.72
N GLY A 61 4.68 10.72 11.05
CA GLY A 61 6.08 10.86 11.46
C GLY A 61 7.02 11.21 10.29
N LYS A 62 8.34 11.22 10.53
CA LYS A 62 9.34 11.52 9.49
C LYS A 62 9.30 10.53 8.31
N THR A 63 8.87 9.30 8.55
CA THR A 63 8.79 8.23 7.55
C THR A 63 7.57 8.35 6.63
N ILE A 64 6.64 9.27 6.90
CA ILE A 64 5.44 9.50 6.06
C ILE A 64 5.77 9.78 4.59
N LEU A 65 6.94 10.36 4.34
CA LEU A 65 7.44 10.67 3.01
C LEU A 65 7.75 9.43 2.18
N ASN A 66 7.84 8.25 2.79
CA ASN A 66 8.07 6.98 2.09
C ASN A 66 6.78 6.38 1.52
N ASN A 67 5.61 6.83 1.98
CA ASN A 67 4.33 6.28 1.52
C ASN A 67 4.09 6.60 0.05
N VAL A 68 3.52 5.62 -0.65
CA VAL A 68 3.06 5.78 -2.03
C VAL A 68 1.55 5.88 -2.00
N TYR A 69 1.01 6.93 -2.59
CA TYR A 69 -0.41 7.22 -2.64
C TYR A 69 -0.91 7.30 -4.07
N MET A 70 -2.09 6.75 -4.30
CA MET A 70 -2.90 7.04 -5.48
C MET A 70 -3.42 8.48 -5.41
N ASP A 71 -3.29 9.19 -6.52
CA ASP A 71 -3.95 10.46 -6.81
C ASP A 71 -4.63 10.35 -8.18
N LEU A 72 -5.49 11.30 -8.52
CA LEU A 72 -6.17 11.32 -9.81
C LEU A 72 -5.78 12.55 -10.61
N ARG A 73 -5.23 12.32 -11.80
CA ARG A 73 -5.13 13.35 -12.85
C ARG A 73 -6.27 13.15 -13.83
N GLY A 74 -7.37 13.89 -13.61
CA GLY A 74 -8.63 13.64 -14.30
C GLY A 74 -9.27 12.34 -13.81
N LYS A 75 -9.42 11.36 -14.72
CA LYS A 75 -9.85 9.98 -14.36
C LYS A 75 -8.69 8.99 -14.28
N LYS A 76 -7.46 9.41 -14.59
CA LYS A 76 -6.31 8.50 -14.63
C LYS A 76 -5.65 8.43 -13.25
N PRO A 77 -5.48 7.22 -12.66
CA PRO A 77 -4.70 7.06 -11.45
C PRO A 77 -3.23 7.41 -11.73
N VAL A 78 -2.63 8.17 -10.81
CA VAL A 78 -1.19 8.38 -10.75
C VAL A 78 -0.73 8.04 -9.34
N PHE A 79 0.42 7.39 -9.24
CA PHE A 79 0.98 7.00 -7.95
C PHE A 79 2.19 7.86 -7.65
N LYS A 80 2.21 8.43 -6.45
CA LYS A 80 3.28 9.36 -6.05
C LYS A 80 3.49 9.31 -4.55
N ARG A 81 4.70 9.73 -4.16
CA ARG A 81 5.01 10.08 -2.78
C ARG A 81 4.53 11.50 -2.49
N THR A 82 4.25 11.78 -1.23
CA THR A 82 3.89 13.14 -0.78
C THR A 82 4.88 13.59 0.28
N LYS A 83 5.32 14.84 0.20
CA LYS A 83 6.25 15.44 1.15
C LYS A 83 5.53 16.26 2.22
N THR A 84 4.32 16.74 1.91
CA THR A 84 3.60 17.70 2.77
C THR A 84 2.20 17.21 3.15
N ALA A 85 1.70 17.71 4.28
CA ALA A 85 0.31 17.50 4.67
C ALA A 85 -0.67 18.11 3.66
N MET A 86 -0.30 19.23 3.02
CA MET A 86 -1.12 19.87 1.98
C MET A 86 -1.34 18.95 0.79
N GLU A 87 -0.30 18.28 0.29
CA GLU A 87 -0.44 17.31 -0.81
C GLU A 87 -1.37 16.16 -0.44
N ARG A 88 -1.27 15.63 0.79
CA ARG A 88 -2.16 14.55 1.26
C ARG A 88 -3.61 15.01 1.39
N ASN A 89 -3.84 16.24 1.87
CA ASN A 89 -5.18 16.84 1.88
C ASN A 89 -5.75 17.06 0.47
N ASN A 90 -4.90 17.40 -0.51
CA ASN A 90 -5.33 17.53 -1.90
C ASN A 90 -5.73 16.17 -2.51
N ILE A 91 -4.99 15.11 -2.20
CA ILE A 91 -5.37 13.74 -2.56
C ILE A 91 -6.73 13.41 -1.93
N PHE A 92 -6.89 13.62 -0.62
CA PHE A 92 -8.16 13.39 0.09
C PHE A 92 -9.34 14.10 -0.60
N ALA A 93 -9.20 15.39 -0.89
CA ALA A 93 -10.26 16.17 -1.54
C ALA A 93 -10.59 15.62 -2.94
N THR A 94 -9.59 15.17 -3.69
CA THR A 94 -9.75 14.61 -5.03
C THR A 94 -10.46 13.27 -4.99
N ILE A 95 -10.02 12.35 -4.14
CA ILE A 95 -10.64 11.03 -3.96
C ILE A 95 -12.06 11.16 -3.39
N ARG A 96 -12.30 12.05 -2.43
CA ARG A 96 -13.64 12.33 -1.91
C ARG A 96 -14.61 12.78 -3.00
N ARG A 97 -14.16 13.65 -3.92
CA ARG A 97 -14.97 14.05 -5.09
C ARG A 97 -15.20 12.89 -6.05
N TYR A 98 -14.21 12.03 -6.25
CA TYR A 98 -14.35 10.83 -7.09
C TYR A 98 -15.36 9.85 -6.52
N ALA A 99 -15.26 9.50 -5.24
CA ALA A 99 -16.21 8.63 -4.55
C ALA A 99 -17.66 9.14 -4.65
N LYS A 100 -17.88 10.46 -4.52
CA LYS A 100 -19.21 11.06 -4.71
C LYS A 100 -19.78 10.82 -6.11
N LYS A 101 -18.95 10.75 -7.15
CA LYS A 101 -19.39 10.47 -8.53
C LYS A 101 -19.80 9.02 -8.74
N LEU A 102 -19.18 8.08 -8.01
CA LEU A 102 -19.52 6.66 -8.08
C LEU A 102 -20.86 6.34 -7.40
N LYS A 103 -21.33 7.20 -6.49
CA LYS A 103 -22.59 7.06 -5.74
C LYS A 103 -22.71 5.69 -5.02
N PRO A 104 -21.71 5.30 -4.20
CA PRO A 104 -21.80 4.09 -3.40
C PRO A 104 -23.02 4.13 -2.49
N GLN A 105 -23.68 2.99 -2.36
CA GLN A 105 -24.83 2.74 -1.50
C GLN A 105 -24.42 2.32 -0.08
N TYR A 106 -23.16 1.90 0.10
CA TYR A 106 -22.59 1.44 1.37
C TYR A 106 -23.37 0.27 2.01
N ASN A 107 -23.90 -0.61 1.18
CA ASN A 107 -24.67 -1.79 1.60
C ASN A 107 -24.05 -3.07 1.01
N GLY A 108 -22.73 -3.17 1.10
CA GLY A 108 -21.95 -4.27 0.54
C GLY A 108 -21.31 -3.99 -0.82
N ASP A 109 -21.14 -2.72 -1.21
CA ASP A 109 -20.53 -2.28 -2.48
C ASP A 109 -19.20 -1.52 -2.31
N VAL A 110 -18.74 -1.26 -1.08
CA VAL A 110 -17.44 -0.62 -0.81
C VAL A 110 -16.65 -1.43 0.21
N TYR A 111 -15.40 -1.76 -0.11
CA TYR A 111 -14.52 -2.53 0.77
C TYR A 111 -13.12 -1.94 0.85
N LEU A 112 -12.56 -1.95 2.04
CA LEU A 112 -11.13 -1.78 2.29
C LEU A 112 -10.47 -3.16 2.19
N GLU A 113 -9.51 -3.28 1.28
CA GLU A 113 -8.57 -4.37 1.21
C GLU A 113 -7.26 -3.96 1.91
N THR A 114 -6.70 -4.88 2.70
CA THR A 114 -5.38 -4.78 3.32
C THR A 114 -4.56 -6.03 2.99
N VAL A 115 -3.44 -5.87 2.31
CA VAL A 115 -2.53 -6.94 1.91
C VAL A 115 -1.17 -6.69 2.53
N ARG A 116 -0.63 -7.67 3.27
CA ARG A 116 0.73 -7.57 3.77
C ARG A 116 1.70 -7.86 2.64
N CYS A 117 2.71 -7.01 2.51
CA CYS A 117 3.81 -7.19 1.56
C CYS A 117 5.07 -7.45 2.38
N TYR A 118 5.55 -8.69 2.35
CA TYR A 118 6.73 -9.13 3.07
C TYR A 118 7.97 -8.91 2.22
N PHE A 119 9.00 -8.32 2.82
CA PHE A 119 10.27 -8.06 2.18
C PHE A 119 11.38 -8.83 2.88
N ASP A 120 12.23 -9.42 2.05
CA ASP A 120 13.50 -9.94 2.49
C ASP A 120 14.55 -8.82 2.50
N ILE A 121 15.46 -8.94 3.46
CA ILE A 121 16.68 -8.17 3.52
C ILE A 121 17.86 -9.15 3.70
N PRO A 122 18.87 -9.11 2.82
CA PRO A 122 20.05 -9.96 3.01
C PRO A 122 20.72 -9.67 4.35
N GLN A 123 21.01 -10.70 5.16
CA GLN A 123 21.63 -10.57 6.49
C GLN A 123 22.95 -9.80 6.45
N GLU A 124 23.78 -10.06 5.43
CA GLU A 124 25.05 -9.35 5.19
C GLU A 124 24.88 -7.84 4.98
N ASN A 125 23.68 -7.38 4.66
CA ASN A 125 23.35 -5.97 4.47
C ASN A 125 22.63 -5.37 5.68
N LEU A 126 21.98 -6.16 6.53
CA LEU A 126 21.28 -5.67 7.74
C LEU A 126 22.21 -4.87 8.64
N GLU A 127 23.42 -5.36 8.89
CA GLU A 127 24.41 -4.67 9.73
C GLU A 127 24.77 -3.27 9.20
N LYS A 128 24.80 -3.09 7.87
CA LYS A 128 25.10 -1.78 7.23
C LYS A 128 23.98 -0.75 7.44
N TYR A 129 22.76 -1.22 7.70
CA TYR A 129 21.60 -0.37 7.95
C TYR A 129 21.26 -0.29 9.44
N ARG A 130 22.03 -0.96 10.31
CA ARG A 130 21.86 -0.89 11.77
C ARG A 130 22.26 0.49 12.28
N TYR A 131 21.44 1.06 13.14
CA TYR A 131 21.65 2.38 13.74
C TYR A 131 21.17 2.39 15.20
N THR A 132 21.82 3.17 16.06
CA THR A 132 21.40 3.32 17.46
C THR A 132 20.50 4.54 17.62
N TYR A 133 19.22 4.33 17.91
CA TYR A 133 18.27 5.41 18.21
C TYR A 133 17.89 5.37 19.70
N GLN A 134 18.20 6.45 20.43
CA GLN A 134 17.93 6.58 21.87
C GLN A 134 18.46 5.39 22.71
N GLY A 135 19.66 4.90 22.35
CA GLY A 135 20.29 3.77 23.05
C GLY A 135 19.81 2.38 22.63
N ASN A 136 18.80 2.30 21.75
CA ASN A 136 18.31 1.03 21.20
C ASN A 136 18.83 0.81 19.78
N GLU A 137 19.27 -0.41 19.48
CA GLU A 137 19.59 -0.80 18.10
C GLU A 137 18.30 -0.85 17.27
N THR A 138 18.34 -0.24 16.09
CA THR A 138 17.25 -0.21 15.11
C THR A 138 17.84 -0.27 13.70
N TYR A 139 17.00 -0.25 12.66
CA TYR A 139 17.43 -0.27 11.26
C TYR A 139 16.87 0.93 10.49
N ALA A 140 17.71 1.56 9.66
CA ALA A 140 17.34 2.68 8.81
C ALA A 140 17.43 2.30 7.33
N PHE A 141 16.27 2.06 6.70
CA PHE A 141 16.19 1.67 5.29
C PHE A 141 16.14 2.91 4.37
N LEU A 142 17.31 3.47 4.06
CA LEU A 142 17.43 4.57 3.09
C LEU A 142 17.05 4.07 1.69
N MET A 143 16.06 4.69 1.04
CA MET A 143 15.60 4.29 -0.28
C MET A 143 15.29 5.51 -1.14
N SER A 144 15.66 5.47 -2.42
CA SER A 144 15.32 6.54 -3.35
C SER A 144 13.84 6.53 -3.75
N ASP A 145 13.36 7.64 -4.30
CA ASP A 145 12.03 7.76 -4.90
C ASP A 145 11.77 6.66 -5.93
N LYS A 146 12.77 6.35 -6.77
CA LYS A 146 12.64 5.31 -7.80
C LYS A 146 12.55 3.92 -7.18
N TYR A 147 13.33 3.65 -6.13
CA TYR A 147 13.32 2.36 -5.45
C TYR A 147 11.99 2.10 -4.74
N ILE A 148 11.45 3.10 -4.04
CA ILE A 148 10.14 3.00 -3.37
C ILE A 148 9.01 2.75 -4.39
N MET A 149 9.03 3.45 -5.53
CA MET A 149 8.04 3.23 -6.59
C MET A 149 8.17 1.85 -7.24
N ALA A 150 9.39 1.32 -7.35
CA ALA A 150 9.63 -0.04 -7.82
C ALA A 150 9.08 -1.08 -6.83
N LEU A 151 9.36 -0.94 -5.52
CA LEU A 151 8.79 -1.80 -4.48
C LEU A 151 7.26 -1.83 -4.52
N TYR A 152 6.64 -0.66 -4.64
CA TYR A 152 5.19 -0.55 -4.82
C TYR A 152 4.70 -1.30 -6.06
N THR A 153 5.42 -1.20 -7.19
CA THR A 153 5.09 -1.92 -8.42
C THR A 153 5.18 -3.43 -8.22
N HIS A 154 6.20 -3.93 -7.52
CA HIS A 154 6.29 -5.35 -7.17
C HIS A 154 5.09 -5.82 -6.35
N CYS A 155 4.70 -5.07 -5.31
CA CYS A 155 3.54 -5.40 -4.48
C CYS A 155 2.25 -5.48 -5.32
N LEU A 156 2.08 -4.51 -6.22
CA LEU A 156 0.95 -4.44 -7.14
C LEU A 156 0.89 -5.63 -8.11
N VAL A 157 2.03 -6.00 -8.70
CA VAL A 157 2.11 -7.13 -9.63
C VAL A 157 1.82 -8.44 -8.90
N ALA A 158 2.42 -8.66 -7.73
CA ALA A 158 2.13 -9.82 -6.90
C ALA A 158 0.64 -9.91 -6.53
N ARG A 159 0.00 -8.78 -6.17
CA ARG A 159 -1.44 -8.74 -5.88
C ARG A 159 -2.28 -9.09 -7.10
N LYS A 160 -1.90 -8.59 -8.28
CA LYS A 160 -2.60 -8.90 -9.54
C LYS A 160 -2.46 -10.38 -9.90
N GLU A 161 -1.27 -10.96 -9.75
CA GLU A 161 -1.03 -12.38 -9.98
C GLU A 161 -1.85 -13.25 -9.03
N ALA A 162 -1.94 -12.88 -7.74
CA ALA A 162 -2.78 -13.56 -6.77
C ALA A 162 -4.28 -13.49 -7.11
N ALA A 163 -4.76 -12.44 -7.79
CA ALA A 163 -6.15 -12.37 -8.27
C ALA A 163 -6.42 -13.35 -9.43
N MET A 164 -5.39 -13.64 -10.25
CA MET A 164 -5.49 -14.49 -11.42
C MET A 164 -5.34 -15.97 -11.08
N GLN A 165 -4.62 -16.28 -10.01
CA GLN A 165 -4.48 -17.64 -9.49
C GLN A 165 -5.70 -17.98 -8.64
N ASP A 166 -6.18 -19.23 -8.71
CA ASP A 166 -7.20 -19.75 -7.80
C ASP A 166 -6.59 -20.01 -6.40
N MET A 167 -5.99 -18.98 -5.81
CA MET A 167 -5.34 -19.04 -4.52
C MET A 167 -6.39 -19.42 -3.46
N GLN A 168 -6.22 -20.59 -2.85
CA GLN A 168 -6.98 -20.98 -1.67
C GLN A 168 -6.33 -20.30 -0.46
N VAL A 169 -6.99 -19.28 0.07
CA VAL A 169 -6.58 -18.62 1.31
C VAL A 169 -7.45 -19.23 2.41
N GLU A 170 -6.83 -20.02 3.28
CA GLU A 170 -7.51 -20.60 4.44
C GLU A 170 -8.16 -19.49 5.28
N GLY A 171 -9.36 -19.74 5.82
CA GLY A 171 -10.10 -18.79 6.64
C GLY A 171 -11.07 -17.87 5.90
N LEU A 172 -10.96 -17.73 4.56
CA LEU A 172 -11.86 -16.88 3.79
C LEU A 172 -13.21 -17.56 3.46
N LYS A 173 -14.29 -16.77 3.51
CA LYS A 173 -15.63 -17.13 3.04
C LYS A 173 -15.75 -16.91 1.52
N GLU A 174 -16.78 -17.49 0.90
CA GLU A 174 -17.01 -17.37 -0.56
C GLU A 174 -17.01 -15.92 -1.07
N LYS A 175 -17.61 -15.00 -0.29
CA LYS A 175 -17.59 -13.56 -0.59
C LYS A 175 -16.16 -12.98 -0.63
N GLU A 176 -15.33 -13.33 0.34
CA GLU A 176 -13.94 -12.87 0.45
C GLU A 176 -13.06 -13.49 -0.64
N TYR A 177 -13.32 -14.74 -1.02
CA TYR A 177 -12.72 -15.35 -2.22
C TYR A 177 -13.05 -14.58 -3.49
N GLY A 178 -14.29 -14.11 -3.64
CA GLY A 178 -14.69 -13.22 -4.72
C GLY A 178 -13.84 -11.94 -4.76
N MET A 179 -13.53 -11.38 -3.58
CA MET A 179 -12.71 -10.17 -3.47
C MET A 179 -11.23 -10.42 -3.74
N VAL A 180 -10.65 -11.54 -3.28
CA VAL A 180 -9.28 -11.94 -3.64
C VAL A 180 -9.12 -12.04 -5.15
N LYS A 181 -10.12 -12.63 -5.81
CA LYS A 181 -10.17 -12.72 -7.29
C LYS A 181 -10.60 -11.43 -7.98
N LEU A 182 -10.86 -10.35 -7.22
CA LEU A 182 -11.35 -9.07 -7.72
C LEU A 182 -12.60 -9.21 -8.62
N LYS A 183 -13.47 -10.20 -8.33
CA LYS A 183 -14.71 -10.44 -9.08
C LYS A 183 -15.68 -9.28 -8.87
N ASN A 184 -16.27 -8.77 -9.95
CA ASN A 184 -17.25 -7.68 -9.92
C ASN A 184 -16.71 -6.35 -9.34
N VAL A 185 -15.39 -6.17 -9.28
CA VAL A 185 -14.80 -4.85 -8.97
C VAL A 185 -15.15 -3.90 -10.10
N GLY A 186 -15.88 -2.84 -9.80
CA GLY A 186 -16.17 -1.77 -10.76
C GLY A 186 -15.01 -0.80 -10.87
N GLU A 187 -14.62 -0.23 -9.73
CA GLU A 187 -13.63 0.86 -9.68
C GLU A 187 -12.71 0.74 -8.46
N VAL A 188 -11.45 1.14 -8.63
CA VAL A 188 -10.52 1.34 -7.50
C VAL A 188 -10.64 2.80 -7.04
N LEU A 189 -11.22 3.01 -5.85
CA LEU A 189 -11.43 4.33 -5.28
C LEU A 189 -10.13 4.97 -4.82
N PHE A 190 -9.28 4.20 -4.16
CA PHE A 190 -8.02 4.67 -3.59
C PHE A 190 -7.06 3.51 -3.40
N GLN A 191 -5.77 3.79 -3.41
CA GLN A 191 -4.74 2.81 -3.13
C GLN A 191 -3.52 3.46 -2.48
N ALA A 192 -2.89 2.77 -1.53
CA ALA A 192 -1.69 3.26 -0.86
C ALA A 192 -0.78 2.12 -0.37
N LEU A 193 0.53 2.34 -0.38
CA LEU A 193 1.51 1.50 0.32
C LEU A 193 2.08 2.31 1.49
N LEU A 194 1.90 1.82 2.71
CA LEU A 194 2.20 2.57 3.94
C LEU A 194 3.55 2.20 4.57
N LEU A 195 4.64 2.58 3.90
CA LEU A 195 6.02 2.42 4.37
C LEU A 195 6.38 3.26 5.61
N ASP A 196 5.47 4.09 6.13
CA ASP A 196 5.58 4.76 7.42
C ASP A 196 5.29 3.84 8.61
N ASN A 197 4.60 2.72 8.36
CA ASN A 197 4.16 1.75 9.37
C ASN A 197 4.73 0.35 9.07
N VAL A 198 6.05 0.25 8.95
CA VAL A 198 6.75 -1.03 8.76
C VAL A 198 6.70 -1.84 10.06
N LYS A 199 6.41 -3.14 9.94
CA LYS A 199 6.35 -4.10 11.04
C LYS A 199 7.40 -5.19 10.83
N VAL A 200 7.82 -5.82 11.92
CA VAL A 200 8.78 -6.93 11.91
C VAL A 200 8.04 -8.19 12.32
N ASP A 201 8.25 -9.27 11.57
CA ASP A 201 7.69 -10.60 11.83
C ASP A 201 8.80 -11.64 11.67
N GLY A 202 9.31 -12.12 12.81
CA GLY A 202 10.55 -12.90 12.86
C GLY A 202 11.70 -12.16 12.18
N ASN A 203 12.22 -12.75 11.10
CA ASN A 203 13.34 -12.19 10.32
C ASN A 203 12.90 -11.39 9.09
N LYS A 204 11.59 -11.24 8.89
CA LYS A 204 11.04 -10.49 7.75
C LYS A 204 10.50 -9.15 8.22
N ILE A 205 10.52 -8.18 7.32
CA ILE A 205 9.80 -6.93 7.51
C ILE A 205 8.62 -6.91 6.56
N TYR A 206 7.51 -6.33 6.99
CA TYR A 206 6.37 -6.15 6.11
C TYR A 206 5.75 -4.77 6.26
N THR A 207 5.05 -4.37 5.22
CA THR A 207 4.18 -3.20 5.22
C THR A 207 2.83 -3.59 4.63
N GLU A 208 1.88 -2.68 4.68
CA GLU A 208 0.51 -2.92 4.24
C GLU A 208 0.24 -2.12 2.95
N LEU A 209 -0.19 -2.86 1.92
CA LEU A 209 -0.80 -2.34 0.71
C LEU A 209 -2.31 -2.27 0.96
N TYR A 210 -2.84 -1.06 0.88
CA TYR A 210 -4.27 -0.80 1.02
C TYR A 210 -4.89 -0.47 -0.33
N ALA A 211 -6.08 -1.01 -0.58
CA ALA A 211 -6.92 -0.62 -1.68
C ALA A 211 -8.35 -0.43 -1.19
N ILE A 212 -9.05 0.58 -1.71
CA ILE A 212 -10.48 0.75 -1.50
C ILE A 212 -11.15 0.46 -2.83
N TYR A 213 -12.00 -0.56 -2.86
CA TYR A 213 -12.73 -0.96 -4.05
C TYR A 213 -14.20 -0.56 -3.95
N HIS A 214 -14.76 -0.21 -5.09
CA HIS A 214 -16.20 -0.11 -5.30
C HIS A 214 -16.63 -1.27 -6.20
N TYR A 215 -17.44 -2.18 -5.67
CA TYR A 215 -17.97 -3.34 -6.37
C TYR A 215 -19.31 -3.01 -7.01
N ILE A 216 -19.53 -3.56 -8.21
CA ILE A 216 -20.82 -3.49 -8.88
C ILE A 216 -21.64 -4.69 -8.40
N LYS A 217 -22.88 -4.45 -8.00
CA LYS A 217 -23.84 -5.50 -7.67
C LYS A 217 -24.45 -6.10 -8.93
#